data_AF-A0A8K0V337-F1
#
_entry.id   AF-A0A8K0V337-F1
#
_cell.length_a   1.000
_cell.length_b   1.000
_cell.length_c   1.000
_cell.angle_alpha   90.00
_cell.angle_beta   90.00
_cell.angle_gamma   90.00
#
_symmetry.space_group_name_H-M   'P 1'
#
loop_
_entity.id
_entity.type
_entity.pdbx_description
1 polymer ?
#
loop_
_entity_poly.entity_id
_entity_poly.type
_entity_poly.pdbx_seq_one_letter_code
_entity_poly.pdbx_strand_id
1 'polypeptide(L)'
;MAAGGAGAPLAALVVGMMPGRLNDGEQDFIDRIRAEQMKEAPTRVRYTWETDEYGDLTPYGWHTPPGNDMVRVRKMEWDGSRQAYTFTTEEDEPVTLIWTPDSSGVNVPSNTGNQTPLHIPSTIIVNPLPDNTQIDAITSPTPEEKTFADYILILPLPNIPPIYVYLNENKTSFVHGHKHHAPKHKSWKEIIESTKSGPAKFRPQTDISAIDHDVWKDGINSTKKQNWKLKEFDEIVGAHGGKETRWVVTKESQGTIHSHPISETDARKLLK
;
A
#
# COMPACT_ATOMS: atom_id res chain seq x y z
N MET A 1 31.10 -10.20 14.19
CA MET A 1 30.10 -11.09 13.59
C MET A 1 28.83 -11.02 14.43
N ALA A 2 27.76 -10.50 13.85
CA ALA A 2 26.36 -10.59 14.31
C ALA A 2 25.55 -10.27 13.04
N ALA A 3 25.19 -11.27 12.24
CA ALA A 3 23.94 -12.03 12.32
C ALA A 3 22.73 -11.12 12.13
N GLY A 4 22.27 -11.03 10.87
CA GLY A 4 21.08 -10.30 10.47
C GLY A 4 19.82 -10.93 11.05
N GLY A 5 18.94 -10.08 11.58
CA GLY A 5 17.54 -10.39 11.81
C GLY A 5 16.74 -9.83 10.63
N ALA A 6 16.09 -10.74 9.90
CA ALA A 6 15.14 -10.40 8.85
C ALA A 6 13.87 -9.75 9.45
N GLY A 7 13.31 -8.79 8.71
CA GLY A 7 12.05 -8.11 9.05
C GLY A 7 12.21 -6.60 9.06
N ALA A 8 12.55 -5.99 7.92
CA ALA A 8 12.33 -4.56 7.77
C ALA A 8 10.81 -4.32 7.87
N PRO A 9 10.33 -3.38 8.73
CA PRO A 9 8.92 -3.08 8.79
C PRO A 9 8.46 -2.61 7.40
N LEU A 10 7.36 -3.17 6.91
CA LEU A 10 6.63 -2.61 5.78
C LEU A 10 6.39 -1.12 6.09
N ALA A 11 7.07 -0.25 5.36
CA ALA A 11 6.88 1.19 5.48
C ALA A 11 5.52 1.52 4.85
N ALA A 12 4.46 1.37 5.64
CA ALA A 12 3.13 1.85 5.30
C ALA A 12 3.13 3.37 5.46
N LEU A 13 2.57 4.07 4.48
CA LEU A 13 2.35 5.50 4.62
C LEU A 13 0.97 5.72 5.23
N VAL A 14 0.95 6.34 6.40
CA VAL A 14 -0.26 6.60 7.18
C VAL A 14 -0.42 8.10 7.31
N VAL A 15 -1.57 8.62 6.89
CA VAL A 15 -2.00 9.97 7.26
C VAL A 15 -3.22 9.86 8.15
N GLY A 16 -3.10 10.43 9.35
CA GLY A 16 -4.21 10.59 10.28
C GLY A 16 -4.80 11.99 10.13
N MET A 17 -6.11 12.08 9.96
CA MET A 17 -6.85 13.34 10.05
C MET A 17 -7.66 13.37 11.35
N MET A 18 -7.49 14.44 12.12
CA MET A 18 -8.44 14.76 13.20
C MET A 18 -9.63 15.45 12.55
N PRO A 19 -10.84 14.86 12.59
CA PRO A 19 -12.02 15.43 11.94
C PRO A 19 -12.55 16.59 12.76
N GLY A 20 -11.82 17.70 12.79
CA GLY A 20 -12.27 18.93 13.45
C GLY A 20 -13.39 19.62 12.68
N ARG A 21 -13.52 19.37 11.37
CA ARG A 21 -14.41 20.12 10.45
C ARG A 21 -14.90 19.37 9.19
N LEU A 22 -14.78 18.04 9.13
CA LEU A 22 -15.24 17.26 7.95
C LEU A 22 -16.77 17.18 7.82
N ASN A 23 -17.52 17.76 8.77
CA ASN A 23 -18.98 17.83 8.73
C ASN A 23 -19.55 19.12 9.40
N ASP A 24 -18.81 20.24 9.37
CA ASP A 24 -19.27 21.52 9.94
C ASP A 24 -20.57 21.97 9.24
N GLY A 25 -21.72 21.74 9.88
CA GLY A 25 -23.06 22.02 9.36
C GLY A 25 -24.08 20.88 9.51
N GLU A 26 -23.66 19.65 9.84
CA GLU A 26 -24.57 18.54 10.13
C GLU A 26 -24.68 18.25 11.63
N GLN A 27 -25.86 17.84 12.10
CA GLN A 27 -26.10 17.46 13.49
C GLN A 27 -25.37 16.16 13.92
N ASP A 28 -24.71 15.46 12.99
CA ASP A 28 -24.07 14.17 13.25
C ASP A 28 -22.54 14.30 13.34
N PHE A 29 -22.07 14.91 14.43
CA PHE A 29 -20.76 14.54 14.96
C PHE A 29 -20.85 13.06 15.36
N ILE A 30 -19.92 12.23 14.87
CA ILE A 30 -19.73 10.90 15.46
C ILE A 30 -19.04 11.13 16.81
N ASP A 31 -19.85 11.40 17.83
CA ASP A 31 -19.39 11.47 19.20
C ASP A 31 -18.76 10.13 19.60
N ARG A 32 -17.70 10.18 20.41
CA ARG A 32 -16.94 9.00 20.87
C ARG A 32 -17.85 7.85 21.33
N ILE A 33 -18.92 8.16 22.07
CA ILE A 33 -19.87 7.16 22.59
C ILE A 33 -20.61 6.43 21.47
N ARG A 34 -20.96 7.13 20.39
CA ARG A 34 -21.58 6.53 19.20
C ARG A 34 -20.55 5.74 18.39
N ALA A 35 -19.35 6.29 18.21
CA ALA A 35 -18.25 5.62 17.50
C ALA A 35 -17.89 4.28 18.15
N GLU A 36 -17.77 4.23 19.48
CA GLU A 36 -17.38 3.04 20.25
C GLU A 36 -18.36 1.87 20.09
N GLN A 37 -19.60 2.14 19.68
CA GLN A 37 -20.64 1.13 19.46
C GLN A 37 -20.77 0.72 17.99
N MET A 38 -20.10 1.42 17.07
CA MET A 38 -20.19 1.19 15.63
C MET A 38 -19.10 0.21 15.16
N LYS A 39 -19.47 -0.70 14.26
CA LYS A 39 -18.49 -1.48 13.48
C LYS A 39 -17.99 -0.73 12.26
N GLU A 40 -18.86 0.11 11.71
CA GLU A 40 -18.63 0.94 10.54
C GLU A 40 -19.40 2.25 10.70
N ALA A 41 -18.90 3.32 10.10
CA ALA A 41 -19.51 4.65 10.12
C ALA A 41 -19.51 5.26 8.70
N PRO A 42 -20.59 5.96 8.30
CA PRO A 42 -20.64 6.61 7.00
C PRO A 42 -19.73 7.85 6.96
N THR A 43 -19.09 8.08 5.82
CA THR A 43 -18.35 9.31 5.50
C THR A 43 -18.67 9.76 4.08
N ARG A 44 -18.73 11.07 3.87
CA ARG A 44 -18.98 11.66 2.53
C ARG A 44 -17.75 11.68 1.64
N VAL A 45 -16.57 11.54 2.25
CA VAL A 45 -15.29 11.55 1.57
C VAL A 45 -14.41 10.44 2.14
N ARG A 46 -13.83 9.62 1.26
CA ARG A 46 -12.79 8.63 1.59
C ARG A 46 -11.53 8.91 0.80
N TYR A 47 -10.39 8.44 1.30
CA TYR A 47 -9.10 8.77 0.72
C TYR A 47 -8.33 7.53 0.29
N THR A 48 -7.58 7.68 -0.80
CA THR A 48 -6.58 6.71 -1.26
C THR A 48 -5.24 7.40 -1.45
N TRP A 49 -4.17 6.61 -1.51
CA TRP A 49 -2.88 7.07 -2.03
C TRP A 49 -2.84 6.79 -3.52
N GLU A 50 -2.71 7.84 -4.31
CA GLU A 50 -2.58 7.74 -5.76
C GLU A 50 -1.15 8.14 -6.16
N THR A 51 -0.66 7.58 -7.26
CA THR A 51 0.63 7.99 -7.83
C THR A 51 0.39 9.10 -8.84
N ASP A 52 1.08 10.22 -8.69
CA ASP A 52 0.97 11.33 -9.64
C ASP A 52 1.78 11.08 -10.94
N GLU A 53 1.76 12.06 -11.85
CA GLU A 53 2.48 12.00 -13.13
C GLU A 53 4.01 11.91 -13.00
N TYR A 54 4.57 12.26 -11.83
CA TYR A 54 6.00 12.20 -11.52
C TYR A 54 6.38 10.93 -10.76
N GLY A 55 5.40 10.11 -10.35
CA GLY A 55 5.62 8.88 -9.61
C GLY A 55 5.53 9.06 -8.09
N ASP A 56 5.15 10.24 -7.60
CA ASP A 56 5.05 10.54 -6.18
C ASP A 56 3.68 10.12 -5.63
N LEU A 57 3.69 9.57 -4.41
CA LEU A 57 2.45 9.21 -3.70
C LEU A 57 1.79 10.48 -3.16
N THR A 58 0.59 10.77 -3.67
CA THR A 58 -0.23 11.92 -3.28
C THR A 58 -1.57 11.44 -2.72
N PRO A 59 -2.06 12.01 -1.60
CA PRO A 59 -3.37 11.66 -1.09
C PRO A 59 -4.46 12.21 -2.01
N TYR A 60 -5.46 11.38 -2.33
CA TYR A 60 -6.59 11.74 -3.19
C TYR A 60 -7.93 11.48 -2.50
N GLY A 61 -8.84 12.45 -2.56
CA GLY A 61 -10.17 12.36 -1.93
C GLY A 61 -11.27 12.00 -2.93
N TRP A 62 -12.17 11.11 -2.52
CA TRP A 62 -13.29 10.62 -3.32
C TRP A 62 -14.60 10.89 -2.62
N HIS A 63 -15.55 11.52 -3.31
CA HIS A 63 -16.93 11.56 -2.83
C HIS A 63 -17.52 10.15 -2.83
N THR A 64 -18.08 9.74 -1.69
CA THR A 64 -18.65 8.41 -1.50
C THR A 64 -20.17 8.49 -1.33
N PRO A 65 -20.96 7.95 -2.27
CA PRO A 65 -22.41 7.94 -2.18
C PRO A 65 -22.88 6.92 -1.13
N PRO A 66 -24.12 7.06 -0.62
CA PRO A 66 -24.72 6.10 0.29
C PRO A 66 -24.62 4.66 -0.24
N GLY A 67 -24.13 3.75 0.61
CA GLY A 67 -23.88 2.34 0.27
C GLY A 67 -22.41 2.03 -0.03
N ASN A 68 -21.59 3.03 -0.36
CA ASN A 68 -20.13 2.94 -0.51
C ASN A 68 -19.37 3.87 0.46
N ASP A 69 -20.10 4.52 1.35
CA ASP A 69 -19.66 5.52 2.32
C ASP A 69 -19.20 4.93 3.65
N MET A 70 -19.32 3.62 3.85
CA MET A 70 -19.00 2.98 5.12
C MET A 70 -17.49 2.79 5.33
N VAL A 71 -16.98 3.27 6.46
CA VAL A 71 -15.59 3.10 6.91
C VAL A 71 -15.56 2.26 8.19
N ARG A 72 -14.65 1.30 8.26
CA ARG A 72 -14.47 0.42 9.42
C ARG A 72 -14.05 1.20 10.65
N VAL A 73 -14.77 1.02 11.76
CA VAL A 73 -14.45 1.62 13.06
C VAL A 73 -13.78 0.57 13.93
N ARG A 74 -12.59 0.86 14.46
CA ARG A 74 -11.81 -0.09 15.28
C ARG A 74 -11.24 0.59 16.50
N LYS A 75 -11.22 -0.15 17.61
CA LYS A 75 -10.62 0.31 18.87
C LYS A 75 -9.17 -0.13 18.92
N MET A 76 -8.27 0.77 19.30
CA MET A 76 -6.89 0.40 19.59
C MET A 76 -6.79 -0.27 20.96
N GLU A 77 -5.92 -1.26 21.07
CA GLU A 77 -5.71 -2.05 22.29
C GLU A 77 -4.34 -1.74 22.91
N TRP A 78 -4.24 -1.79 24.25
CA TRP A 78 -2.97 -1.57 24.93
C TRP A 78 -2.08 -2.81 24.81
N ASP A 79 -0.90 -2.67 24.21
CA ASP A 79 0.14 -3.69 24.19
C ASP A 79 1.16 -3.39 25.29
N GLY A 80 1.10 -4.18 26.37
CA GLY A 80 2.01 -4.05 27.51
C GLY A 80 3.47 -4.36 27.18
N SER A 81 3.76 -5.11 26.12
CA SER A 81 5.14 -5.37 25.69
C SER A 81 5.77 -4.17 24.99
N ARG A 82 4.96 -3.43 24.23
CA ARG A 82 5.37 -2.22 23.48
C ARG A 82 5.16 -0.93 24.28
N GLN A 83 4.43 -1.00 25.38
CA GLN A 83 4.02 0.17 26.17
C GLN A 83 3.30 1.23 25.30
N ALA A 84 2.47 0.75 24.38
CA ALA A 84 1.81 1.57 23.38
C ALA A 84 0.42 1.02 23.04
N TYR A 85 -0.45 1.85 22.49
CA TYR A 85 -1.69 1.39 21.89
C TYR A 85 -1.42 0.87 20.48
N THR A 86 -1.98 -0.28 20.13
CA THR A 86 -1.77 -0.92 18.83
C THR A 86 -3.07 -1.29 18.16
N PHE A 87 -3.08 -1.24 16.83
CA PHE A 87 -4.12 -1.82 15.99
C PHE A 87 -3.46 -2.48 14.78
N THR A 88 -3.81 -3.73 14.51
CA THR A 88 -3.35 -4.45 13.31
C THR A 88 -4.50 -4.49 12.32
N THR A 89 -4.22 -4.06 11.10
CA THR A 89 -5.21 -3.94 10.05
C THR A 89 -5.67 -5.30 9.53
N GLU A 90 -6.81 -5.35 8.85
CA GLU A 90 -7.53 -6.58 8.47
C GLU A 90 -7.28 -7.00 7.00
N GLU A 91 -6.37 -6.32 6.28
CA GLU A 91 -5.96 -6.69 4.92
C GLU A 91 -5.11 -7.98 4.91
N ASP A 92 -4.99 -8.62 3.74
CA ASP A 92 -4.22 -9.86 3.53
C ASP A 92 -2.77 -9.75 4.03
N GLU A 93 -2.18 -8.57 3.85
CA GLU A 93 -0.88 -8.20 4.42
C GLU A 93 -1.08 -7.11 5.48
N PRO A 94 -1.21 -7.51 6.76
CA PRO A 94 -1.62 -6.60 7.81
C PRO A 94 -0.49 -5.64 8.21
N VAL A 95 -0.87 -4.38 8.45
CA VAL A 95 0.02 -3.35 9.00
C VAL A 95 -0.34 -3.14 10.46
N THR A 96 0.66 -3.06 11.35
CA THR A 96 0.44 -2.70 12.75
C THR A 96 0.68 -1.21 12.97
N LEU A 97 -0.38 -0.48 13.28
CA LEU A 97 -0.34 0.91 13.73
C LEU A 97 -0.02 0.94 15.22
N ILE A 98 0.97 1.75 15.59
CA ILE A 98 1.41 1.92 16.98
C ILE A 98 1.23 3.40 17.37
N TRP A 99 0.47 3.64 18.42
CA TRP A 99 0.31 4.95 19.03
C TRP A 99 0.99 4.98 20.38
N THR A 100 2.05 5.79 20.50
CA THR A 100 2.78 5.97 21.75
C THR A 100 2.31 7.29 22.37
N PRO A 101 1.62 7.28 23.53
CA PRO A 101 1.30 8.53 24.21
C PRO A 101 2.58 9.21 24.72
N ASP A 102 2.64 10.54 24.59
CA ASP A 102 3.80 11.39 24.94
C ASP A 102 4.30 11.22 26.39
N SER A 103 3.48 10.64 27.28
CA SER A 103 3.80 10.45 28.70
C SER A 103 4.31 9.05 29.07
N SER A 104 4.55 8.15 28.12
CA SER A 104 4.92 6.75 28.40
C SER A 104 6.35 6.58 28.94
N GLY A 105 7.23 7.58 28.80
CA GLY A 105 8.65 7.48 29.20
C GLY A 105 9.46 6.48 28.37
N VAL A 106 8.88 5.96 27.29
CA VAL A 106 9.48 4.99 26.37
C VAL A 106 10.19 5.75 25.26
N ASN A 107 11.48 5.49 25.08
CA ASN A 107 12.26 6.04 23.97
C ASN A 107 11.91 5.26 22.69
N VAL A 108 10.87 5.71 21.99
CA VAL A 108 10.54 5.22 20.65
C VAL A 108 11.30 6.02 19.59
N PRO A 109 11.69 5.42 18.45
CA PRO A 109 12.20 6.18 17.31
C PRO A 109 11.20 7.29 16.94
N SER A 110 11.69 8.51 16.68
CA SER A 110 10.85 9.69 16.47
C SER A 110 9.88 9.57 15.28
N ASN A 111 10.13 8.62 14.37
CA ASN A 111 9.26 8.28 13.24
C ASN A 111 9.63 6.89 12.70
N THR A 112 8.65 6.01 12.46
CA THR A 112 8.82 4.73 11.72
C THR A 112 8.28 4.79 10.28
N GLY A 113 7.70 5.93 9.90
CA GLY A 113 7.18 6.20 8.57
C GLY A 113 8.29 6.48 7.56
N ASN A 114 7.87 6.65 6.30
CA ASN A 114 8.78 6.95 5.20
C ASN A 114 9.62 8.20 5.50
N GLN A 115 10.94 8.13 5.33
CA GLN A 115 11.86 9.26 5.56
C GLN A 115 11.91 10.24 4.37
N THR A 116 11.26 9.90 3.26
CA THR A 116 11.07 10.81 2.13
C THR A 116 10.12 11.94 2.53
N PRO A 117 10.49 13.21 2.33
CA PRO A 117 9.59 14.33 2.57
C PRO A 117 8.37 14.19 1.67
N LEU A 118 7.19 14.00 2.27
CA LEU A 118 5.93 14.01 1.53
C LEU A 118 5.43 15.44 1.44
N HIS A 119 5.27 15.92 0.22
CA HIS A 119 4.56 17.16 -0.02
C HIS A 119 3.06 16.89 0.11
N ILE A 120 2.53 17.03 1.32
CA ILE A 120 1.08 16.99 1.54
C ILE A 120 0.55 18.34 1.05
N PRO A 121 -0.20 18.39 -0.09
CA PRO A 121 -0.75 19.64 -0.56
C PRO A 121 -1.70 20.20 0.51
N SER A 122 -1.69 21.53 0.70
CA SER A 122 -2.59 22.20 1.65
C SER A 122 -4.07 22.03 1.31
N THR A 123 -4.36 21.63 0.07
CA THR A 123 -5.69 21.37 -0.46
C THR A 123 -5.71 19.97 -1.04
N ILE A 124 -6.48 19.07 -0.43
CA ILE A 124 -6.74 17.75 -1.02
C ILE A 124 -7.85 17.90 -2.04
N ILE A 125 -7.58 17.53 -3.29
CA ILE A 125 -8.57 17.58 -4.36
C ILE A 125 -9.57 16.45 -4.11
N VAL A 126 -10.86 16.82 -3.98
CA VAL A 126 -11.97 15.88 -3.86
C VAL A 126 -12.68 15.83 -5.21
N ASN A 127 -12.85 14.64 -5.76
CA ASN A 127 -13.49 14.44 -7.06
C ASN A 127 -14.92 13.89 -6.91
N PRO A 128 -15.88 14.28 -7.77
CA PRO A 128 -15.76 15.31 -8.80
C PRO A 128 -15.82 16.74 -8.27
N LEU A 129 -15.06 17.64 -8.90
CA LEU A 129 -15.19 19.09 -8.72
C LEU A 129 -16.61 19.51 -9.13
N PRO A 130 -17.29 20.39 -8.36
CA PRO A 130 -18.63 20.83 -8.71
C PRO A 130 -18.58 21.65 -10.01
N ASP A 131 -19.22 21.14 -11.06
CA ASP A 131 -19.58 21.99 -12.19
C ASP A 131 -20.54 23.05 -11.68
N ASN A 132 -20.22 24.30 -11.97
CA ASN A 132 -21.00 25.46 -11.54
C ASN A 132 -22.51 25.25 -11.73
N THR A 133 -23.26 25.65 -10.70
CA THR A 133 -24.72 25.85 -10.58
C THR A 133 -25.56 24.70 -10.02
N GLN A 134 -26.14 25.02 -8.86
CA GLN A 134 -27.22 24.34 -8.14
C GLN A 134 -26.92 22.97 -7.52
N ILE A 135 -27.29 22.90 -6.25
CA ILE A 135 -27.21 21.76 -5.35
C ILE A 135 -28.21 20.72 -5.86
N ASP A 136 -27.79 19.93 -6.84
CA ASP A 136 -28.34 18.63 -7.12
C ASP A 136 -27.15 17.68 -7.17
N ALA A 137 -27.10 16.74 -6.24
CA ALA A 137 -26.05 15.73 -6.13
C ALA A 137 -26.05 14.89 -7.42
N ILE A 138 -25.24 15.31 -8.40
CA ILE A 138 -25.08 14.58 -9.65
C ILE A 138 -24.25 13.35 -9.31
N THR A 139 -24.94 12.23 -9.16
CA THR A 139 -24.39 10.88 -9.13
C THR A 139 -23.68 10.61 -10.46
N SER A 140 -22.44 11.07 -10.56
CA SER A 140 -21.49 10.64 -11.59
C SER A 140 -20.85 9.32 -11.16
N PRO A 141 -20.51 8.44 -12.12
CA PRO A 141 -20.53 7.00 -11.91
C PRO A 141 -19.58 6.57 -10.80
N THR A 142 -20.06 5.64 -9.99
CA THR A 142 -19.32 4.89 -8.98
C THR A 142 -17.91 4.61 -9.50
N PRO A 143 -16.85 5.04 -8.80
CA PRO A 143 -15.50 4.61 -9.13
C PRO A 143 -15.53 3.09 -9.17
N GLU A 144 -15.12 2.49 -10.29
CA GLU A 144 -14.83 1.05 -10.36
C GLU A 144 -14.16 0.63 -9.05
N GLU A 145 -14.84 -0.24 -8.29
CA GLU A 145 -14.52 -0.79 -6.97
C GLU A 145 -13.13 -0.41 -6.42
N LYS A 146 -12.96 0.85 -6.00
CA LYS A 146 -11.73 1.28 -5.33
C LYS A 146 -11.67 0.55 -3.99
N THR A 147 -10.59 -0.18 -3.76
CA THR A 147 -10.34 -0.86 -2.48
C THR A 147 -9.80 0.15 -1.48
N PHE A 148 -10.68 0.68 -0.63
CA PHE A 148 -10.28 1.59 0.43
C PHE A 148 -9.65 0.84 1.62
N ALA A 149 -8.36 1.10 1.87
CA ALA A 149 -7.65 0.63 3.05
C ALA A 149 -7.70 1.70 4.16
N ASP A 150 -8.91 2.03 4.63
CA ASP A 150 -9.14 3.08 5.63
C ASP A 150 -9.89 2.57 6.87
N TYR A 151 -9.70 3.30 7.96
CA TYR A 151 -10.25 3.01 9.28
C TYR A 151 -10.53 4.30 10.06
N ILE A 152 -11.52 4.25 10.93
CA ILE A 152 -11.67 5.19 12.05
C ILE A 152 -11.17 4.48 13.30
N LEU A 153 -10.08 4.97 13.87
CA LEU A 153 -9.47 4.41 15.06
C LEU A 153 -9.94 5.13 16.31
N ILE A 154 -10.35 4.36 17.31
CA ILE A 154 -10.76 4.84 18.62
C ILE A 154 -9.65 4.52 19.61
N LEU A 155 -9.01 5.56 20.14
CA LEU A 155 -8.11 5.41 21.26
C LEU A 155 -8.92 5.43 22.56
N PRO A 156 -8.73 4.46 23.47
CA PRO A 156 -9.43 4.43 24.74
C PRO A 156 -8.82 5.40 25.77
N LEU A 157 -8.45 6.60 25.33
CA LEU A 157 -7.89 7.66 26.15
C LEU A 157 -8.88 8.83 26.24
N PRO A 158 -9.01 9.47 27.41
CA PRO A 158 -9.85 10.66 27.54
C PRO A 158 -9.31 11.78 26.64
N ASN A 159 -10.22 12.55 26.03
CA ASN A 159 -9.92 13.74 25.23
C ASN A 159 -9.16 13.50 23.91
N ILE A 160 -9.04 12.25 23.44
CA ILE A 160 -8.58 11.97 22.07
C ILE A 160 -9.82 11.64 21.21
N PRO A 161 -10.14 12.45 20.18
CA PRO A 161 -11.24 12.14 19.27
C PRO A 161 -10.91 10.92 18.40
N PRO A 162 -11.92 10.24 17.81
CA PRO A 162 -11.68 9.23 16.79
C PRO A 162 -10.79 9.78 15.66
N ILE A 163 -9.85 8.98 15.19
CA ILE A 163 -8.87 9.36 14.18
C ILE A 163 -9.18 8.62 12.89
N TYR A 164 -9.44 9.35 11.81
CA TYR A 164 -9.54 8.74 10.49
C TYR A 164 -8.14 8.51 9.92
N VAL A 165 -7.84 7.29 9.51
CA VAL A 165 -6.59 6.88 8.87
C VAL A 165 -6.87 6.18 7.55
N TYR A 166 -6.01 6.39 6.57
CA TYR A 166 -6.02 5.69 5.30
C TYR A 166 -4.58 5.29 4.93
N LEU A 167 -4.47 4.08 4.40
CA LEU A 167 -3.21 3.40 4.12
C LEU A 167 -3.00 3.36 2.61
N ASN A 168 -1.75 3.28 2.18
CA ASN A 168 -1.46 2.96 0.79
C ASN A 168 -1.96 1.53 0.50
N GLU A 169 -2.55 1.34 -0.68
CA GLU A 169 -2.99 0.01 -1.10
C GLU A 169 -1.83 -0.98 -1.00
N ASN A 170 -2.03 -2.06 -0.26
CA ASN A 170 -1.12 -3.18 -0.32
C ASN A 170 -1.56 -4.06 -1.50
N LYS A 171 -0.70 -4.16 -2.52
CA LYS A 171 -1.04 -4.88 -3.75
C LYS A 171 -0.93 -6.37 -3.50
N THR A 172 -1.95 -7.16 -3.80
CA THR A 172 -1.87 -8.62 -3.64
C THR A 172 -0.88 -9.19 -4.66
N SER A 173 0.12 -9.95 -4.21
CA SER A 173 0.96 -10.76 -5.10
C SER A 173 0.16 -11.91 -5.71
N PHE A 174 0.24 -12.06 -7.04
CA PHE A 174 -0.36 -13.18 -7.75
C PHE A 174 0.66 -13.96 -8.55
N VAL A 175 0.76 -15.24 -8.22
CA VAL A 175 1.60 -16.17 -8.96
C VAL A 175 0.82 -16.73 -10.15
N HIS A 176 1.23 -16.38 -11.38
CA HIS A 176 0.66 -16.92 -12.64
C HIS A 176 0.83 -18.44 -12.79
N GLY A 177 0.07 -19.26 -12.05
CA GLY A 177 0.08 -20.73 -12.18
C GLY A 177 1.48 -21.36 -12.05
N HIS A 178 2.32 -20.78 -11.21
CA HIS A 178 3.74 -21.11 -11.04
C HIS A 178 4.63 -20.98 -12.30
N LYS A 179 4.19 -20.23 -13.32
CA LYS A 179 4.90 -20.06 -14.60
C LYS A 179 6.34 -19.60 -14.44
N HIS A 180 6.65 -18.75 -13.47
CA HIS A 180 7.99 -18.22 -13.23
C HIS A 180 8.77 -18.94 -12.13
N HIS A 181 8.18 -19.94 -11.47
CA HIS A 181 8.90 -20.76 -10.50
C HIS A 181 9.89 -21.69 -11.20
N ALA A 182 11.06 -21.82 -10.59
CA ALA A 182 12.00 -22.88 -10.91
C ALA A 182 11.36 -24.26 -10.65
N PRO A 183 11.48 -25.22 -11.58
CA PRO A 183 11.08 -26.60 -11.35
C PRO A 183 11.97 -27.25 -10.27
N LYS A 184 11.34 -28.00 -9.33
CA LYS A 184 11.98 -28.55 -8.12
C LYS A 184 13.09 -29.58 -8.37
N HIS A 185 13.17 -30.18 -9.55
CA HIS A 185 14.07 -31.30 -9.86
C HIS A 185 14.99 -31.04 -11.05
N LYS A 186 15.30 -29.77 -11.35
CA LYS A 186 16.28 -29.41 -12.39
C LYS A 186 17.43 -28.63 -11.79
N SER A 187 18.63 -28.87 -12.33
CA SER A 187 19.79 -28.05 -12.01
C SER A 187 19.59 -26.62 -12.51
N TRP A 188 20.30 -25.67 -11.91
CA TRP A 188 20.24 -24.27 -12.33
C TRP A 188 20.64 -24.07 -13.80
N LYS A 189 21.62 -24.84 -14.29
CA LYS A 189 22.03 -24.83 -15.70
C LYS A 189 20.90 -25.25 -16.64
N GLU A 190 20.16 -26.31 -16.30
CA GLU A 190 19.00 -26.75 -17.10
C GLU A 190 17.85 -25.75 -17.05
N ILE A 191 17.68 -25.06 -15.91
CA ILE A 191 16.68 -23.99 -15.77
C ILE A 191 17.03 -22.84 -16.69
N ILE A 192 18.28 -22.35 -16.66
CA ILE A 192 18.76 -21.30 -17.57
C ILE A 192 18.50 -21.71 -19.02
N GLU A 193 18.91 -22.91 -19.43
CA GLU A 193 18.72 -23.41 -20.79
C GLU A 193 17.24 -23.40 -21.20
N SER A 194 16.34 -23.79 -20.30
CA SER A 194 14.90 -23.80 -20.58
C SER A 194 14.32 -22.42 -20.88
N THR A 195 14.98 -21.34 -20.43
CA THR A 195 14.52 -19.97 -20.67
C THR A 195 14.92 -19.42 -22.04
N LYS A 196 15.69 -20.16 -22.85
CA LYS A 196 16.03 -19.74 -24.23
C LYS A 196 14.80 -19.63 -25.13
N SER A 197 13.88 -20.58 -24.99
CA SER A 197 12.62 -20.64 -25.73
C SER A 197 11.39 -20.69 -24.81
N GLY A 198 11.59 -20.85 -23.51
CA GLY A 198 10.54 -20.90 -22.50
C GLY A 198 10.40 -19.61 -21.68
N PRO A 199 9.49 -19.60 -20.68
CA PRO A 199 9.29 -18.45 -19.81
C PRO A 199 10.54 -18.18 -18.95
N ALA A 200 10.72 -16.92 -18.55
CA ALA A 200 11.70 -16.54 -17.55
C ALA A 200 11.45 -17.29 -16.23
N LYS A 201 12.51 -17.61 -15.48
CA LYS A 201 12.44 -18.39 -14.24
C LYS A 201 13.24 -17.71 -13.14
N PHE A 202 12.62 -17.53 -11.96
CA PHE A 202 13.36 -17.18 -10.76
C PHE A 202 14.29 -18.29 -10.33
N ARG A 203 15.26 -17.98 -9.47
CA ARG A 203 16.08 -19.01 -8.83
C ARG A 203 15.22 -19.99 -8.01
N PRO A 204 15.70 -21.23 -7.81
CA PRO A 204 15.06 -22.15 -6.88
C PRO A 204 14.94 -21.52 -5.49
N GLN A 205 13.81 -21.80 -4.81
CA GLN A 205 13.53 -21.34 -3.44
C GLN A 205 13.37 -19.82 -3.30
N THR A 206 13.29 -19.07 -4.39
CA THR A 206 12.94 -17.66 -4.36
C THR A 206 11.52 -17.46 -3.85
N ASP A 207 11.38 -16.57 -2.87
CA ASP A 207 10.08 -16.02 -2.47
C ASP A 207 9.66 -14.95 -3.48
N ILE A 208 8.82 -15.34 -4.43
CA ILE A 208 8.36 -14.45 -5.49
C ILE A 208 7.43 -13.37 -4.94
N SER A 209 6.65 -13.67 -3.90
CA SER A 209 5.79 -12.67 -3.26
C SER A 209 6.65 -11.55 -2.69
N ALA A 210 7.69 -11.90 -1.92
CA ALA A 210 8.62 -10.90 -1.41
C ALA A 210 9.26 -10.04 -2.53
N ILE A 211 9.62 -10.65 -3.66
CA ILE A 211 10.14 -9.91 -4.82
C ILE A 211 9.08 -9.00 -5.45
N ASP A 212 7.85 -9.46 -5.62
CA ASP A 212 6.77 -8.68 -6.21
C ASP A 212 6.62 -7.36 -5.45
N HIS A 213 6.51 -7.44 -4.12
CA HIS A 213 6.37 -6.29 -3.23
C HIS A 213 7.65 -5.43 -3.21
N ASP A 214 8.83 -6.03 -3.17
CA ASP A 214 10.11 -5.31 -3.15
C ASP A 214 10.33 -4.46 -4.41
N VAL A 215 10.07 -5.03 -5.59
CA VAL A 215 10.16 -4.31 -6.87
C VAL A 215 9.03 -3.29 -6.99
N TRP A 216 7.82 -3.59 -6.51
CA TRP A 216 6.71 -2.64 -6.56
C TRP A 216 6.96 -1.41 -5.67
N LYS A 217 7.59 -1.63 -4.51
CA LYS A 217 7.92 -0.59 -3.54
C LYS A 217 9.11 0.25 -4.00
N ASP A 218 10.25 -0.40 -4.26
CA ASP A 218 11.54 0.29 -4.43
C ASP A 218 12.00 0.36 -5.90
N GLY A 219 11.22 -0.18 -6.83
CA GLY A 219 11.55 -0.20 -8.25
C GLY A 219 11.28 1.15 -8.95
N ILE A 220 11.97 1.35 -10.05
CA ILE A 220 11.87 2.52 -10.92
C ILE A 220 10.72 2.30 -11.92
N ASN A 221 9.86 3.30 -12.08
CA ASN A 221 8.78 3.27 -13.08
C ASN A 221 9.32 3.11 -14.51
N SER A 222 8.66 2.30 -15.32
CA SER A 222 8.96 2.22 -16.74
C SER A 222 8.55 3.50 -17.47
N THR A 223 9.40 3.97 -18.38
CA THR A 223 9.12 5.08 -19.31
C THR A 223 8.20 4.67 -20.47
N LYS A 224 7.98 3.36 -20.69
CA LYS A 224 7.27 2.82 -21.88
C LYS A 224 5.99 2.07 -21.57
N LYS A 225 5.82 1.63 -20.33
CA LYS A 225 4.68 0.83 -19.88
C LYS A 225 4.16 1.40 -18.58
N GLN A 226 2.88 1.78 -18.58
CA GLN A 226 2.20 2.17 -17.35
C GLN A 226 2.08 0.97 -16.40
N ASN A 227 2.12 1.23 -15.10
CA ASN A 227 2.00 0.24 -14.03
C ASN A 227 3.07 -0.85 -14.03
N TRP A 228 4.26 -0.54 -14.57
CA TRP A 228 5.41 -1.42 -14.59
C TRP A 228 6.55 -0.78 -13.82
N LYS A 229 7.14 -1.53 -12.89
CA LYS A 229 8.34 -1.13 -12.15
C LYS A 229 9.47 -2.11 -12.38
N LEU A 230 10.70 -1.59 -12.41
CA LEU A 230 11.91 -2.38 -12.64
C LEU A 230 12.89 -2.15 -11.49
N LYS A 231 13.53 -3.23 -11.05
CA LYS A 231 14.59 -3.17 -10.04
C LYS A 231 15.74 -4.09 -10.44
N GLU A 232 16.95 -3.62 -10.21
CA GLU A 232 18.16 -4.44 -10.25
C GLU A 232 18.49 -4.89 -8.82
N PHE A 233 18.67 -6.20 -8.64
CA PHE A 233 19.08 -6.79 -7.36
C PHE A 233 20.60 -6.91 -7.28
N ASP A 234 21.17 -7.03 -6.08
CA ASP A 234 22.61 -7.25 -5.90
C ASP A 234 23.09 -8.62 -6.41
N GLU A 235 22.23 -9.62 -6.33
CA GLU A 235 22.50 -11.00 -6.71
C GLU A 235 21.70 -11.43 -7.95
N ILE A 236 22.12 -12.55 -8.55
CA ILE A 236 21.36 -13.19 -9.62
C ILE A 236 20.04 -13.70 -9.06
N VAL A 237 18.95 -13.11 -9.54
CA VAL A 237 17.58 -13.38 -9.06
C VAL A 237 16.84 -14.38 -9.95
N GLY A 238 17.24 -14.51 -11.21
CA GLY A 238 16.58 -15.40 -12.15
C GLY A 238 17.33 -15.60 -13.46
N ALA A 239 16.61 -16.15 -14.44
CA ALA A 239 17.08 -16.37 -15.79
C ALA A 239 16.02 -15.97 -16.82
N HIS A 240 16.48 -15.39 -17.93
CA HIS A 240 15.67 -15.02 -19.08
C HIS A 240 16.50 -15.13 -20.37
N GLY A 241 15.92 -15.69 -21.43
CA GLY A 241 16.58 -15.79 -22.73
C GLY A 241 17.85 -16.64 -22.72
N GLY A 242 17.94 -17.63 -21.82
CA GLY A 242 19.13 -18.48 -21.70
C GLY A 242 20.28 -17.87 -20.92
N LYS A 243 20.06 -16.76 -20.21
CA LYS A 243 21.07 -16.08 -19.41
C LYS A 243 20.55 -15.79 -18.02
N GLU A 244 21.46 -15.81 -17.05
CA GLU A 244 21.18 -15.28 -15.72
C GLU A 244 20.91 -13.78 -15.80
N THR A 245 20.11 -13.29 -14.86
CA THR A 245 19.80 -11.87 -14.73
C THR A 245 19.64 -11.46 -13.27
N ARG A 246 19.97 -10.20 -13.00
CA ARG A 246 19.73 -9.47 -11.74
C ARG A 246 18.50 -8.58 -11.83
N TRP A 247 17.90 -8.47 -13.01
CA TRP A 247 16.80 -7.56 -13.28
C TRP A 247 15.46 -8.27 -13.18
N VAL A 248 14.53 -7.63 -12.48
CA VAL A 248 13.13 -8.03 -12.38
C VAL A 248 12.24 -6.88 -12.85
N VAL A 249 11.14 -7.24 -13.49
CA VAL A 249 10.03 -6.33 -13.75
C VAL A 249 8.80 -6.84 -13.01
N THR A 250 8.09 -5.93 -12.36
CA THR A 250 6.78 -6.18 -11.72
C THR A 250 5.72 -5.36 -12.42
N LYS A 251 4.64 -6.03 -12.80
CA LYS A 251 3.46 -5.42 -13.41
C LYS A 251 2.31 -5.44 -12.41
N GLU A 252 1.58 -4.34 -12.33
CA GLU A 252 0.28 -4.27 -11.67
C GLU A 252 -0.87 -4.37 -12.68
N SER A 253 -1.94 -5.03 -12.26
CA SER A 253 -3.22 -5.09 -12.96
C SER A 253 -4.33 -5.37 -11.95
N GLN A 254 -5.32 -4.48 -11.85
CA GLN A 254 -6.51 -4.68 -11.00
C GLN A 254 -6.17 -5.00 -9.53
N GLY A 255 -5.28 -4.21 -8.92
CA GLY A 255 -4.87 -4.40 -7.52
C GLY A 255 -3.86 -5.55 -7.32
N THR A 256 -3.53 -6.28 -8.37
CA THR A 256 -2.67 -7.45 -8.31
C THR A 256 -1.31 -7.18 -8.95
N ILE A 257 -0.24 -7.49 -8.23
CA ILE A 257 1.13 -7.43 -8.75
C ILE A 257 1.70 -8.81 -9.05
N HIS A 258 2.51 -8.88 -10.10
CA HIS A 258 3.26 -10.09 -10.43
C HIS A 258 4.57 -9.74 -11.13
N SER A 259 5.64 -10.43 -10.76
CA SER A 259 6.95 -10.21 -11.31
C SER A 259 7.45 -11.34 -12.19
N HIS A 260 8.40 -11.00 -13.06
CA HIS A 260 9.23 -11.98 -13.72
C HIS A 260 10.66 -11.45 -13.97
N PRO A 261 11.67 -12.32 -14.06
CA PRO A 261 12.99 -11.91 -14.48
C PRO A 261 12.96 -11.37 -15.91
N ILE A 262 13.82 -10.40 -16.19
CA ILE A 262 13.97 -9.76 -17.50
C ILE A 262 15.46 -9.58 -17.81
N SER A 263 15.85 -9.50 -19.10
CA SER A 263 17.24 -9.21 -19.44
C SER A 263 17.59 -7.77 -19.06
N GLU A 264 18.84 -7.51 -18.68
CA GLU A 264 19.33 -6.14 -18.45
C GLU A 264 19.10 -5.25 -19.68
N THR A 265 19.35 -5.79 -20.88
CA THR A 265 19.13 -5.06 -22.13
C THR A 265 17.68 -4.60 -22.29
N ASP A 266 16.71 -5.46 -21.97
CA ASP A 266 15.29 -5.11 -22.08
C ASP A 266 14.83 -4.23 -20.93
N ALA A 267 15.35 -4.42 -19.72
CA ALA A 267 15.11 -3.52 -18.60
C ALA A 267 15.58 -2.10 -18.91
N ARG A 268 16.80 -1.94 -19.43
CA ARG A 268 17.33 -0.64 -19.86
C ARG A 268 16.54 -0.01 -21.00
N LYS A 269 15.88 -0.81 -21.87
CA LYS A 269 14.97 -0.27 -22.88
C LYS A 269 13.68 0.27 -22.27
N LEU A 270 13.21 -0.30 -21.16
CA LEU A 270 11.99 0.10 -20.47
C LEU A 270 12.19 1.29 -19.53
N LEU A 271 13.45 1.63 -19.20
CA LEU A 271 13.85 2.77 -18.36
C LEU A 271 14.36 3.98 -19.16
N LYS A 272 14.46 3.87 -20.49
CA LYS A 272 14.86 4.94 -21.41
C LYS A 272 13.64 5.51 -22.11
#